data_AF-A0A4R6PHT4-F1
#
_entry.id   AF-A0A4R6PHT4-F1
#
_cell.length_a   1.000
_cell.length_b   1.000
_cell.length_c   1.000
_cell.angle_alpha   90.00
_cell.angle_beta   90.00
_cell.angle_gamma   90.00
#
_symmetry.space_group_name_H-M   'P 1'
#
loop_
_entity.id
_entity.type
_entity.pdbx_description
1 polymer ?
#
loop_
_entity_poly.entity_id
_entity_poly.type
_entity_poly.pdbx_seq_one_letter_code
_entity_poly.pdbx_strand_id
1 'polypeptide(L)'
;MSETDPADTGADSPAMSGVNIADHLRKLLRALPIALVVAAIVGGVVWVVRDGSPRTYEASLTAQISQQSIGAVFNELTQPYIVLVTESRVLSDVVKNGLAPSEQDLRPRVSAMTGPAPSLLIIKAQAGSPEQAEKLVFAVQQSLDSVASQMRTEAIARSAADLETHRRAVEDTFTKRLADDPLRPELSFDARDVAREMEFRQVLGMPRLTVVANPRSELVAPHPVQEGLFAALATLIIVAESVVLARGAIVRRGGLRRGGAKPDPAKQASPTPDPKKPEPVDSQPVTPTPPARTDTATVPHVTSSASVHYDPETTVLPRQWPVRAAPVPKSPGPREN
;
A
#
# COMPACT_ATOMS: atom_id res chain seq x y z
N MET A 1 7.32 -80.78 -25.92
CA MET A 1 8.02 -79.48 -25.97
C MET A 1 6.99 -78.43 -25.62
N SER A 2 7.27 -77.75 -24.51
CA SER A 2 6.51 -76.64 -23.93
C SER A 2 6.40 -75.47 -24.90
N GLU A 3 5.26 -74.77 -24.90
CA GLU A 3 5.18 -73.31 -24.69
C GLU A 3 3.70 -72.90 -24.72
N THR A 4 3.15 -72.53 -23.57
CA THR A 4 1.86 -71.81 -23.49
C THR A 4 2.01 -70.69 -22.49
N ASP A 5 1.96 -69.49 -23.07
CA ASP A 5 1.65 -68.14 -22.60
C ASP A 5 1.84 -67.72 -21.13
N PRO A 6 2.48 -66.56 -20.90
CA PRO A 6 2.55 -65.93 -19.59
C PRO A 6 1.23 -65.25 -19.21
N ALA A 7 0.92 -65.34 -17.93
CA ALA A 7 -0.08 -64.55 -17.24
C ALA A 7 0.35 -63.07 -17.09
N ASP A 8 -0.66 -62.24 -16.82
CA ASP A 8 -0.57 -61.03 -16.00
C ASP A 8 0.10 -59.81 -16.70
N THR A 9 -0.35 -58.56 -16.61
CA THR A 9 -1.06 -57.85 -15.55
C THR A 9 -1.76 -56.64 -16.21
N GLY A 10 -3.07 -56.71 -16.42
CA GLY A 10 -3.86 -55.58 -16.90
C GLY A 10 -4.21 -54.67 -15.73
N ALA A 11 -3.43 -53.61 -15.55
CA ALA A 11 -3.55 -52.63 -14.49
C ALA A 11 -4.99 -52.06 -14.35
N ASP A 12 -5.63 -52.37 -13.22
CA ASP A 12 -6.72 -51.57 -12.65
C ASP A 12 -6.17 -50.16 -12.31
N SER A 13 -6.19 -49.28 -13.30
CA SER A 13 -6.01 -47.86 -13.07
C SER A 13 -7.33 -47.30 -12.51
N PRO A 14 -7.36 -46.77 -11.27
CA PRO A 14 -8.57 -46.15 -10.73
C PRO A 14 -8.91 -44.96 -11.62
N ALA A 15 -10.05 -45.06 -12.31
CA ALA A 15 -10.60 -43.95 -13.05
C ALA A 15 -10.72 -42.76 -12.10
N MET A 16 -9.84 -41.78 -12.27
CA MET A 16 -9.91 -40.47 -11.63
C MET A 16 -11.28 -39.89 -12.00
N SER A 17 -12.25 -40.01 -11.10
CA SER A 17 -13.61 -39.54 -11.32
C SER A 17 -13.57 -38.02 -11.43
N GLY A 18 -13.48 -37.52 -12.64
CA GLY A 18 -13.61 -36.10 -12.93
C GLY A 18 -14.94 -35.61 -12.38
N VAL A 19 -14.90 -34.56 -11.56
CA VAL A 19 -16.11 -33.90 -11.07
C VAL A 19 -16.91 -33.44 -12.28
N ASN A 20 -18.10 -34.00 -12.49
CA ASN A 20 -18.99 -33.58 -13.56
C ASN A 20 -19.52 -32.16 -13.25
N ILE A 21 -18.89 -31.15 -13.84
CA ILE A 21 -19.19 -29.72 -13.64
C ILE A 21 -20.65 -29.42 -14.00
N ALA A 22 -21.19 -30.06 -15.03
CA ALA A 22 -22.57 -29.83 -15.48
C ALA A 22 -23.60 -30.33 -14.45
N ASP A 23 -23.37 -31.49 -13.85
CA ASP A 23 -24.25 -32.02 -12.79
C ASP A 23 -24.14 -31.20 -11.50
N HIS A 24 -22.96 -30.69 -11.20
CA HIS A 24 -22.74 -29.80 -10.06
C HIS A 24 -23.47 -28.46 -10.25
N LEU A 25 -23.35 -27.85 -11.44
CA LEU A 25 -24.04 -26.61 -11.79
C LEU A 25 -25.57 -26.75 -11.70
N ARG A 26 -26.13 -27.87 -12.19
CA ARG A 26 -27.58 -28.13 -12.12
C ARG A 26 -28.08 -28.27 -10.69
N LYS A 27 -27.27 -28.86 -9.80
CA LYS A 27 -27.57 -28.94 -8.36
C LYS A 27 -27.50 -27.57 -7.70
N LEU A 28 -26.51 -26.75 -8.07
CA LEU A 28 -26.35 -25.37 -7.59
C LEU A 28 -27.56 -24.50 -7.97
N LEU A 29 -27.98 -24.54 -9.25
CA LEU A 29 -29.18 -23.85 -9.75
C LEU A 29 -30.45 -24.21 -8.97
N ARG A 30 -30.57 -25.45 -8.49
CA ARG A 30 -31.73 -25.91 -7.71
C ARG A 30 -31.65 -25.52 -6.23
N ALA A 31 -30.46 -25.22 -5.72
CA ALA A 31 -30.22 -24.70 -4.37
C ALA A 31 -30.34 -23.16 -4.31
N LEU A 32 -30.15 -22.50 -5.46
CA LEU A 32 -30.18 -21.05 -5.63
C LEU A 32 -31.38 -20.33 -4.97
N PRO A 33 -32.65 -20.75 -5.11
CA PRO A 33 -33.77 -19.99 -4.52
C PRO A 33 -33.70 -19.93 -2.99
N ILE A 34 -33.29 -21.02 -2.33
CA ILE A 34 -33.13 -21.06 -0.87
C ILE A 34 -31.93 -20.19 -0.47
N ALA A 35 -30.81 -20.33 -1.18
CA ALA A 35 -29.60 -19.56 -0.93
C ALA A 35 -29.85 -18.05 -1.12
N LEU A 36 -30.66 -17.66 -2.11
CA LEU A 36 -31.01 -16.27 -2.39
C LEU A 36 -31.86 -15.65 -1.28
N VAL A 37 -32.85 -16.39 -0.75
CA VAL A 37 -33.66 -15.93 0.39
C VAL A 37 -32.77 -15.71 1.62
N VAL A 38 -31.90 -16.67 1.95
CA VAL A 38 -31.00 -16.55 3.11
C VAL A 38 -30.02 -15.40 2.91
N ALA A 39 -29.44 -15.26 1.72
CA ALA A 39 -28.54 -14.16 1.36
C ALA A 39 -29.23 -12.79 1.49
N ALA A 40 -30.48 -12.66 1.03
CA ALA A 40 -31.25 -11.43 1.15
C ALA A 40 -31.53 -11.07 2.61
N ILE A 41 -31.85 -12.06 3.45
CA ILE A 41 -32.05 -11.85 4.89
C ILE A 41 -30.74 -11.37 5.55
N VAL A 42 -29.63 -12.07 5.32
CA VAL A 42 -28.33 -11.71 5.93
C VAL A 42 -27.85 -10.34 5.45
N GLY A 43 -27.94 -10.06 4.14
CA GLY A 43 -27.60 -8.76 3.58
C GLY A 43 -28.47 -7.64 4.14
N GLY A 44 -29.78 -7.87 4.29
CA GLY A 44 -30.70 -6.92 4.90
C GLY A 44 -30.38 -6.65 6.38
N VAL A 45 -30.05 -7.69 7.16
CA VAL A 45 -29.62 -7.54 8.56
C VAL A 45 -28.34 -6.72 8.66
N VAL A 46 -27.32 -7.02 7.84
CA VAL A 46 -26.07 -6.25 7.81
C VAL A 46 -26.33 -4.79 7.43
N TRP A 47 -27.18 -4.55 6.44
CA TRP A 47 -27.57 -3.20 6.04
C TRP A 47 -28.20 -2.42 7.21
N VAL A 48 -29.18 -2.98 7.93
CA VAL A 48 -29.82 -2.31 9.08
C VAL A 48 -28.80 -2.01 10.19
N VAL A 49 -27.93 -2.97 10.51
CA VAL A 49 -26.91 -2.81 11.56
C VAL A 49 -25.91 -1.71 11.18
N ARG A 50 -25.50 -1.67 9.91
CA ARG A 50 -24.54 -0.68 9.43
C ARG A 50 -25.14 0.70 9.26
N ASP A 51 -26.39 0.81 8.84
CA ASP A 51 -27.08 2.09 8.71
C ASP A 51 -27.21 2.81 10.07
N GLY A 52 -27.39 2.05 11.15
CA GLY A 52 -27.42 2.57 12.52
C GLY A 52 -26.06 2.81 13.18
N SER A 53 -24.95 2.50 12.51
CA SER A 53 -23.60 2.63 13.09
C SER A 53 -23.11 4.09 13.06
N PRO A 54 -22.18 4.48 13.97
CA PRO A 54 -21.57 5.81 13.93
C PRO A 54 -20.90 6.08 12.59
N ARG A 55 -21.15 7.27 12.04
CA ARG A 55 -20.56 7.72 10.78
C ARG A 55 -19.16 8.27 11.01
N THR A 56 -18.26 7.99 10.08
CA THR A 56 -16.89 8.49 10.05
C THR A 56 -16.70 9.28 8.78
N TYR A 57 -16.34 10.55 8.94
CA TYR A 57 -16.02 11.48 7.87
C TYR A 57 -14.52 11.69 7.84
N GLU A 58 -13.93 11.74 6.65
CA GLU A 58 -12.53 12.11 6.44
C GLU A 58 -12.47 13.47 5.77
N ALA A 59 -11.69 14.40 6.32
CA ALA A 59 -11.35 15.64 5.68
C ALA A 59 -9.90 15.59 5.22
N SER A 60 -9.63 16.06 3.99
CA SER A 60 -8.29 16.18 3.45
C SER A 60 -7.94 17.64 3.18
N LEU A 61 -6.73 18.05 3.57
CA LEU A 61 -6.18 19.39 3.38
C LEU A 61 -4.87 19.27 2.60
N THR A 62 -4.70 20.10 1.58
CA THR A 62 -3.42 20.19 0.86
C THR A 62 -2.66 21.44 1.30
N ALA A 63 -1.46 21.24 1.85
CA ALA A 63 -0.55 22.30 2.27
C ALA A 63 0.72 22.29 1.40
N GLN A 64 1.23 23.46 1.06
CA GLN A 64 2.50 23.64 0.36
C GLN A 64 3.57 24.06 1.34
N ILE A 65 4.71 23.38 1.29
CA ILE A 65 5.91 23.72 2.04
C ILE A 65 6.60 24.86 1.28
N SER A 66 6.54 26.05 1.85
CA SER A 66 7.23 27.22 1.34
C SER A 66 8.70 27.15 1.77
N GLN A 67 9.59 26.67 0.90
CA GLN A 67 11.02 26.63 1.20
C GLN A 67 11.79 27.23 0.03
N GLN A 68 12.58 28.28 0.30
CA GLN A 68 13.55 28.81 -0.66
C GLN A 68 14.80 27.92 -0.64
N SER A 69 14.74 26.71 -1.21
CA SER A 69 15.92 25.85 -1.25
C SER A 69 16.66 26.00 -2.59
N ILE A 70 17.79 26.69 -2.55
CA ILE A 70 18.85 26.53 -3.54
C ILE A 70 19.52 25.18 -3.23
N GLY A 71 19.19 24.13 -4.01
CA GLY A 71 19.99 22.89 -4.04
C GLY A 71 19.55 21.69 -3.18
N ALA A 72 18.42 21.74 -2.45
CA ALA A 72 17.92 20.55 -1.74
C ALA A 72 17.15 19.60 -2.66
N VAL A 73 17.33 18.28 -2.46
CA VAL A 73 16.60 17.24 -3.21
C VAL A 73 15.12 17.31 -2.85
N PHE A 74 14.27 17.64 -3.83
CA PHE A 74 12.85 17.96 -3.64
C PHE A 74 12.03 16.89 -2.90
N ASN A 75 12.46 15.62 -2.90
CA ASN A 75 11.74 14.52 -2.26
C ASN A 75 11.92 14.45 -0.73
N GLU A 76 12.83 15.23 -0.16
CA GLU A 76 13.10 15.25 1.28
C GLU A 76 12.24 16.27 2.04
N LEU A 77 11.46 17.10 1.34
CA LEU A 77 10.74 18.20 1.95
C LEU A 77 9.54 17.73 2.80
N THR A 78 8.78 16.75 2.34
CA THR A 78 7.55 16.30 3.02
C THR A 78 7.79 15.23 4.09
N GLN A 79 8.83 14.42 3.95
CA GLN A 79 9.11 13.29 4.85
C GLN A 79 9.16 13.67 6.34
N PRO A 80 9.84 14.77 6.75
CA PRO A 80 9.83 15.19 8.14
C PRO A 80 8.42 15.46 8.68
N TYR A 81 7.55 16.06 7.86
CA TYR A 81 6.18 16.38 8.25
C TYR A 81 5.29 15.13 8.35
N ILE A 82 5.51 14.14 7.48
CA ILE A 82 4.78 12.87 7.50
C ILE A 82 5.04 12.12 8.81
N VAL A 83 6.28 12.11 9.29
CA VAL A 83 6.62 11.48 10.58
C VAL A 83 6.02 12.26 11.75
N LEU A 84 6.15 13.59 11.72
CA LEU A 84 5.69 14.47 12.80
C LEU A 84 4.18 14.46 13.02
N VAL A 85 3.37 14.20 11.98
CA VAL A 85 1.90 14.31 12.07
C VAL A 85 1.28 13.40 13.14
N THR A 86 1.94 12.29 13.47
CA THR A 86 1.48 11.32 14.49
C THR A 86 2.23 11.42 15.82
N GLU A 87 3.20 12.33 15.93
CA GLU A 87 3.96 12.54 17.15
C GLU A 87 3.11 13.23 18.23
N SER A 88 3.40 12.87 19.49
CA SER A 88 2.71 13.43 20.65
C SER A 88 2.82 14.95 20.74
N ARG A 89 3.93 15.56 20.26
CA ARG A 89 4.06 17.04 20.26
C ARG A 89 2.95 17.70 19.45
N VAL A 90 2.68 17.18 18.25
CA VAL A 90 1.63 17.69 17.35
C VAL A 90 0.24 17.35 17.90
N LEU A 91 0.03 16.08 18.28
CA LEU A 91 -1.28 15.63 18.74
C LEU A 91 -1.70 16.28 20.07
N SER A 92 -0.76 16.56 20.96
CA SER A 92 -1.05 17.18 22.26
C SER A 92 -1.69 18.56 22.12
N ASP A 93 -1.27 19.37 21.16
CA ASP A 93 -1.85 20.69 20.93
C ASP A 93 -3.26 20.60 20.36
N VAL A 94 -3.52 19.61 19.50
CA VAL A 94 -4.87 19.34 18.98
C VAL A 94 -5.81 18.87 20.10
N VAL A 95 -5.34 18.03 21.02
CA VAL A 95 -6.10 17.58 22.20
C VAL A 95 -6.36 18.74 23.18
N LYS A 96 -5.38 19.60 23.44
CA LYS A 96 -5.54 20.79 24.29
C LYS A 96 -6.65 21.73 23.76
N ASN A 97 -6.84 21.76 22.45
CA ASN A 97 -7.91 22.54 21.81
C ASN A 97 -9.30 21.86 21.87
N GLY A 98 -9.42 20.72 22.55
CA GLY A 98 -10.70 20.03 22.79
C GLY A 98 -11.29 19.32 21.57
N LEU A 99 -10.50 19.13 20.50
CA LEU A 99 -10.98 18.50 19.26
C LEU A 99 -11.02 16.97 19.32
N ALA A 100 -10.36 16.39 20.32
CA ALA A 100 -10.36 14.95 20.59
C ALA A 100 -10.13 14.66 22.08
N PRO A 101 -10.58 13.50 22.58
CA PRO A 101 -10.47 13.14 24.00
C PRO A 101 -9.04 12.77 24.43
N SER A 102 -8.21 12.22 23.52
CA SER A 102 -6.83 11.83 23.82
C SER A 102 -5.97 11.72 22.57
N GLU A 103 -4.64 11.73 22.73
CA GLU A 103 -3.70 11.53 21.63
C GLU A 103 -3.82 10.12 21.02
N GLN A 104 -4.11 9.12 21.84
CA GLN A 104 -4.31 7.73 21.40
C GLN A 104 -5.51 7.59 20.47
N ASP A 105 -6.55 8.40 20.66
CA ASP A 105 -7.71 8.43 19.78
C ASP A 105 -7.42 9.13 18.44
N LEU A 106 -6.51 10.12 18.46
CA LEU A 106 -6.12 10.86 17.25
C LEU A 106 -5.16 10.10 16.33
N ARG A 107 -4.19 9.36 16.89
CA ARG A 107 -3.17 8.65 16.10
C ARG A 107 -3.71 7.82 14.93
N PRO A 108 -4.73 6.97 15.10
CA PRO A 108 -5.26 6.19 13.98
C PRO A 108 -6.14 7.00 13.01
N ARG A 109 -6.57 8.20 13.41
CA ARG A 109 -7.50 9.05 12.65
C ARG A 109 -6.81 10.13 11.83
N VAL A 110 -5.52 10.35 12.06
CA VAL A 110 -4.74 11.40 11.40
C VAL A 110 -3.61 10.76 10.60
N SER A 111 -3.44 11.18 9.36
CA SER A 111 -2.33 10.75 8.52
C SER A 111 -1.88 11.88 7.60
N ALA A 112 -0.67 11.76 7.07
CA ALA A 112 -0.17 12.66 6.04
C ALA A 112 0.57 11.87 4.96
N MET A 113 0.53 12.38 3.73
CA MET A 113 1.23 11.79 2.59
C MET A 113 1.74 12.88 1.65
N THR A 114 2.75 12.55 0.84
CA THR A 114 3.24 13.43 -0.23
C THR A 114 2.15 13.59 -1.30
N GLY A 115 1.90 14.83 -1.70
CA GLY A 115 0.98 15.15 -2.78
C GLY A 115 1.59 14.92 -4.17
N PRO A 116 0.87 15.31 -5.25
CA PRO A 116 1.34 15.13 -6.62
C PRO A 116 2.66 15.86 -6.94
N ALA A 117 2.94 16.93 -6.20
CA ALA A 117 4.22 17.63 -6.26
C ALA A 117 5.00 17.41 -4.94
N PRO A 118 6.34 17.30 -4.98
CA PRO A 118 7.15 17.04 -3.78
C PRO A 118 7.08 18.13 -2.70
N SER A 119 6.63 19.34 -3.04
CA SER A 119 6.39 20.44 -2.09
C SER A 119 5.00 20.43 -1.48
N LEU A 120 4.11 19.52 -1.91
CA LEU A 120 2.74 19.41 -1.42
C LEU A 120 2.62 18.28 -0.42
N LEU A 121 1.98 18.57 0.70
CA LEU A 121 1.62 17.64 1.75
C LEU A 121 0.10 17.53 1.80
N ILE A 122 -0.42 16.31 1.72
CA ILE A 122 -1.84 16.03 1.93
C ILE A 122 -2.00 15.50 3.35
N ILE A 123 -2.72 16.25 4.19
CA ILE A 123 -3.04 15.87 5.57
C ILE A 123 -4.49 15.39 5.57
N LYS A 124 -4.74 14.26 6.22
CA LYS A 124 -6.07 13.65 6.36
C LYS A 124 -6.42 13.51 7.83
N ALA A 125 -7.66 13.80 8.18
CA ALA A 125 -8.18 13.61 9.53
C ALA A 125 -9.60 13.06 9.52
N GLN A 126 -9.90 12.12 10.43
CA GLN A 126 -11.20 11.46 10.55
C GLN A 126 -11.95 11.87 11.81
N ALA A 127 -13.26 12.14 11.69
CA ALA A 127 -14.14 12.51 12.80
C ALA A 127 -15.58 12.04 12.61
N GLY A 128 -16.41 12.17 13.66
CA GLY A 128 -17.82 11.76 13.65
C GLY A 128 -18.77 12.69 12.88
N SER A 129 -18.30 13.89 12.52
CA SER A 129 -19.05 14.87 11.72
C SER A 129 -18.14 15.52 10.67
N PRO A 130 -18.71 15.99 9.54
CA PRO A 130 -17.94 16.67 8.49
C PRO A 130 -17.26 17.95 9.02
N GLU A 131 -17.97 18.76 9.81
CA GLU A 131 -17.43 20.01 10.37
C GLU A 131 -16.31 19.73 11.38
N GLN A 132 -16.44 18.64 12.16
CA GLN A 132 -15.41 18.24 13.10
C GLN A 132 -14.16 17.73 12.36
N ALA A 133 -14.31 16.98 11.27
CA ALA A 133 -13.19 16.49 10.47
C ALA A 133 -12.42 17.67 9.84
N GLU A 134 -13.14 18.66 9.30
CA GLU A 134 -12.55 19.87 8.72
C GLU A 134 -11.81 20.71 9.77
N LYS A 135 -12.41 20.93 10.95
CA LYS A 135 -11.73 21.61 12.06
C LYS A 135 -10.49 20.84 12.53
N LEU A 136 -10.59 19.51 12.59
CA LEU A 136 -9.51 18.65 13.03
C LEU A 136 -8.31 18.73 12.08
N VAL A 137 -8.53 18.63 10.76
CA VAL A 137 -7.43 18.67 9.79
C VAL A 137 -6.73 20.04 9.78
N PHE A 138 -7.47 21.14 9.97
CA PHE A 138 -6.88 22.47 10.13
C PHE A 138 -6.04 22.58 11.41
N ALA A 139 -6.55 22.10 12.54
CA ALA A 139 -5.82 22.14 13.80
C ALA A 139 -4.55 21.30 13.76
N VAL A 140 -4.60 20.12 13.12
CA VAL A 140 -3.42 19.28 12.87
C VAL A 140 -2.41 20.03 12.03
N GLN A 141 -2.82 20.68 10.94
CA GLN A 141 -1.91 21.46 10.10
C GLN A 141 -1.24 22.61 10.86
N GLN A 142 -2.00 23.36 11.65
CA GLN A 142 -1.47 24.49 12.42
C GLN A 142 -0.49 24.02 13.50
N SER A 143 -0.83 22.95 14.22
CA SER A 143 0.07 22.35 15.20
C SER A 143 1.34 21.81 14.55
N LEU A 144 1.20 21.13 13.41
CA LEU A 144 2.33 20.60 12.65
C LEU A 144 3.29 21.71 12.19
N ASP A 145 2.76 22.84 11.69
CA ASP A 145 3.57 24.00 11.31
C ASP A 145 4.30 24.61 12.53
N SER A 146 3.59 24.77 13.65
CA SER A 146 4.16 25.29 14.89
C SER A 146 5.29 24.42 15.43
N VAL A 147 5.06 23.10 15.55
CA VAL A 147 6.05 22.14 16.06
C VAL A 147 7.25 22.05 15.13
N ALA A 148 7.03 21.97 13.82
CA ALA A 148 8.12 21.93 12.85
C ALA A 148 8.97 23.20 12.91
N SER A 149 8.34 24.38 13.00
CA SER A 149 9.03 25.66 13.16
C SER A 149 9.84 25.71 14.46
N GLN A 150 9.29 25.23 15.57
CA GLN A 150 9.97 25.20 16.85
C GLN A 150 11.19 24.26 16.81
N MET A 151 11.02 23.03 16.35
CA MET A 151 12.12 22.06 16.25
C MET A 151 13.25 22.56 15.37
N ARG A 152 12.92 23.25 14.28
CA ARG A 152 13.93 23.85 13.39
C ARG A 152 14.65 25.02 14.05
N THR A 153 13.93 25.86 14.78
CA THR A 153 14.53 26.95 15.57
C THR A 153 15.50 26.39 16.61
N GLU A 154 15.10 25.33 17.32
CA GLU A 154 15.96 24.63 18.28
C GLU A 154 17.19 24.01 17.60
N ALA A 155 17.02 23.38 16.44
CA ALA A 155 18.11 22.79 15.67
C ALA A 155 19.11 23.86 15.17
N ILE A 156 18.61 25.00 14.68
CA ILE A 156 19.43 26.14 14.27
C ILE A 156 20.20 26.68 15.48
N ALA A 157 19.52 26.90 16.61
CA ALA A 157 20.16 27.40 17.83
C ALA A 157 21.26 26.46 18.35
N ARG A 158 21.03 25.14 18.34
CA ARG A 158 22.06 24.14 18.68
C ARG A 158 23.23 24.19 17.71
N SER A 159 22.96 24.19 16.40
CA SER A 159 24.02 24.27 15.39
C SER A 159 24.83 25.56 15.48
N ALA A 160 24.18 26.69 15.81
CA ALA A 160 24.85 27.97 16.02
C ALA A 160 25.73 27.95 17.28
N ALA A 161 25.26 27.32 18.36
CA ALA A 161 26.06 27.13 19.57
C ALA A 161 27.27 26.23 19.33
N ASP A 162 27.12 25.16 18.55
CA ASP A 162 28.21 24.26 18.15
C ASP A 162 29.23 25.00 17.28
N LEU A 163 28.77 25.79 16.31
CA LEU A 163 29.64 26.62 15.45
C LEU A 163 30.37 27.70 16.25
N GLU A 164 29.72 28.36 17.21
CA GLU A 164 30.37 29.34 18.07
C GLU A 164 31.41 28.69 18.99
N THR A 165 31.15 27.48 19.48
CA THR A 165 32.12 26.68 20.26
C THR A 165 33.32 26.31 19.39
N HIS A 166 33.08 25.90 18.14
CA HIS A 166 34.12 25.60 17.18
C HIS A 166 34.95 26.85 16.83
N ARG A 167 34.30 27.99 16.58
CA ARG A 167 34.94 29.28 16.34
C ARG A 167 35.88 29.66 17.49
N ARG A 168 35.42 29.56 18.74
CA ARG A 168 36.26 29.83 19.92
C ARG A 168 37.46 28.90 20.00
N ALA A 169 37.30 27.62 19.68
CA ALA A 169 38.42 26.68 19.66
C ALA A 169 39.46 27.03 18.56
N VAL A 170 38.99 27.43 17.38
CA VAL A 170 39.83 27.90 16.28
C VAL A 170 40.56 29.20 16.64
N GLU A 171 39.87 30.15 17.28
CA GLU A 171 40.47 31.41 17.74
C GLU A 171 41.47 31.22 18.88
N ASP A 172 41.17 30.36 19.85
CA ASP A 172 42.09 30.00 20.92
C ASP A 172 43.37 29.37 20.37
N THR A 173 43.24 28.46 19.40
CA THR A 173 44.40 27.83 18.74
C THR A 173 45.17 28.82 17.88
N PHE A 174 44.48 29.74 17.19
CA PHE A 174 45.11 30.83 16.44
C PHE A 174 45.87 31.81 17.34
N THR A 175 45.34 32.14 18.52
CA THR A 175 45.94 33.10 19.46
C THR A 175 47.11 32.50 20.23
N LYS A 176 47.10 31.18 20.48
CA LYS A 176 48.19 30.44 21.13
C LYS A 176 49.37 30.15 20.20
N ARG A 177 49.18 30.19 18.87
CA ARG A 177 50.25 29.95 17.89
C ARG A 177 51.11 31.19 17.68
N LEU A 178 52.41 30.99 17.47
CA LEU A 178 53.35 32.07 17.14
C LEU A 178 52.88 32.79 15.86
N ALA A 179 53.16 34.10 15.77
CA ALA A 179 52.75 34.94 14.66
C ALA A 179 53.23 34.44 13.28
N ASP A 180 54.32 33.67 13.25
CA ASP A 180 54.98 33.10 12.07
C ASP A 180 54.59 31.63 11.75
N ASP A 181 53.55 31.08 12.37
CA ASP A 181 53.08 29.72 12.07
C ASP A 181 52.48 29.66 10.63
N PRO A 182 53.00 28.79 9.74
CA PRO A 182 52.54 28.69 8.34
C PRO A 182 51.07 28.27 8.18
N LEU A 183 50.41 27.77 9.23
CA LEU A 183 48.99 27.36 9.20
C LEU A 183 48.01 28.47 9.61
N ARG A 184 48.49 29.66 10.01
CA ARG A 184 47.62 30.81 10.34
C ARG A 184 46.65 31.23 9.23
N PRO A 185 47.05 31.26 7.94
CA PRO A 185 46.16 31.65 6.85
C PRO A 185 44.96 30.72 6.72
N GLU A 186 45.13 29.40 6.84
CA GLU A 186 44.05 28.40 6.73
C GLU A 186 43.00 28.58 7.84
N LEU A 187 43.44 28.76 9.09
CA LEU A 187 42.54 29.02 10.23
C LEU A 187 41.72 30.31 10.05
N SER A 188 42.25 31.32 9.34
CA SER A 188 41.52 32.57 9.05
C SER A 188 40.46 32.41 7.95
N PHE A 189 40.66 31.47 7.02
CA PHE A 189 39.65 31.10 6.03
C PHE A 189 38.52 30.32 6.69
N ASP A 190 38.84 29.35 7.54
CA ASP A 190 37.85 28.57 8.29
C ASP A 190 36.96 29.48 9.15
N ALA A 191 37.54 30.46 9.85
CA ALA A 191 36.77 31.42 10.66
C ALA A 191 35.81 32.27 9.82
N ARG A 192 36.20 32.68 8.61
CA ARG A 192 35.35 33.47 7.69
C ARG A 192 34.25 32.61 7.05
N ASP A 193 34.52 31.35 6.76
CA ASP A 193 33.54 30.44 6.20
C ASP A 193 32.49 30.06 7.25
N VAL A 194 32.89 29.85 8.51
CA VAL A 194 31.94 29.69 9.62
C VAL A 194 31.04 30.92 9.79
N ALA A 195 31.59 32.13 9.71
CA ALA A 195 30.80 33.37 9.81
C ALA A 195 29.81 33.52 8.64
N ARG A 196 30.22 33.21 7.40
CA ARG A 196 29.33 33.25 6.22
C ARG A 196 28.21 32.21 6.30
N GLU A 197 28.51 31.01 6.78
CA GLU A 197 27.50 29.96 6.98
C GLU A 197 26.44 30.37 8.02
N MET A 198 26.86 31.05 9.10
CA MET A 198 25.92 31.60 10.09
C MET A 198 25.01 32.68 9.50
N GLU A 199 25.56 33.61 8.71
CA GLU A 199 24.80 34.68 8.06
C GLU A 199 23.81 34.13 7.02
N PHE A 200 24.25 33.19 6.19
CA PHE A 200 23.40 32.56 5.17
C PHE A 200 22.18 31.86 5.77
N ARG A 201 22.35 31.18 6.92
CA ARG A 201 21.24 30.51 7.63
C ARG A 201 20.24 31.46 8.27
N GLN A 202 20.66 32.67 8.64
CA GLN A 202 19.75 33.68 9.19
C GLN A 202 18.88 34.33 8.11
N VAL A 203 19.38 34.44 6.88
CA VAL A 203 18.69 35.10 5.76
C VAL A 203 17.66 34.19 5.08
N LEU A 204 17.85 32.87 5.11
CA LEU A 204 16.86 31.91 4.62
C LEU A 204 15.64 31.90 5.57
N GLY A 205 14.58 32.62 5.17
CA GLY A 205 13.34 32.71 5.94
C GLY A 205 12.79 31.34 6.35
N MET A 206 12.14 31.29 7.51
CA MET A 206 11.64 30.02 8.07
C MET A 206 10.58 29.41 7.13
N PRO A 207 10.74 28.14 6.71
CA PRO A 207 9.78 27.49 5.86
C PRO A 207 8.47 27.25 6.61
N ARG A 208 7.35 27.50 5.93
CA ARG A 208 6.01 27.39 6.50
C ARG A 208 5.12 26.51 5.65
N LEU A 209 4.19 25.82 6.30
CA LEU A 209 3.07 25.16 5.66
C LEU A 209 2.02 26.20 5.31
N THR A 210 1.84 26.44 4.01
CA THR A 210 0.79 27.32 3.48
C THR A 210 -0.36 26.49 2.95
N VAL A 211 -1.58 26.78 3.37
CA VAL A 211 -2.76 26.04 2.90
C VAL A 211 -3.05 26.43 1.44
N VAL A 212 -3.08 25.43 0.55
CA VAL A 212 -3.35 25.62 -0.88
C VAL A 212 -4.81 25.37 -1.21
N ALA A 213 -5.45 24.43 -0.50
CA ALA A 213 -6.83 24.05 -0.72
C ALA A 213 -7.58 23.95 0.61
N ASN A 214 -8.80 24.50 0.63
CA ASN A 214 -9.73 24.33 1.74
C ASN A 214 -10.09 22.84 1.89
N PRO A 215 -10.20 22.35 3.13
CA PRO A 215 -10.49 20.95 3.34
C PRO A 215 -11.90 20.63 2.89
N ARG A 216 -12.05 19.45 2.30
CA ARG A 216 -13.35 18.89 1.95
C ARG A 216 -13.52 17.59 2.71
N SER A 217 -14.66 17.45 3.38
CA SER A 217 -15.04 16.25 4.08
C SER A 217 -15.82 15.29 3.17
N GLU A 218 -15.54 14.01 3.29
CA GLU A 218 -16.26 12.92 2.62
C GLU A 218 -16.63 11.82 3.61
N LEU A 219 -17.73 11.11 3.35
CA LEU A 219 -18.17 9.99 4.18
C LEU A 219 -17.33 8.74 3.82
N VAL A 220 -16.53 8.26 4.77
CA VAL A 220 -15.65 7.10 4.59
C VAL A 220 -16.25 5.81 5.17
N ALA A 221 -17.07 5.91 6.22
CA ALA A 221 -17.77 4.76 6.78
C ALA A 221 -19.05 5.19 7.52
N PRO A 222 -20.04 4.31 7.68
CA PRO A 222 -20.19 2.99 7.05
C PRO A 222 -20.72 3.09 5.60
N HIS A 223 -20.54 2.02 4.81
CA HIS A 223 -21.15 1.89 3.47
C HIS A 223 -22.21 0.78 3.49
N PRO A 224 -23.39 1.02 4.10
CA PRO A 224 -24.34 -0.04 4.45
C PRO A 224 -24.82 -0.85 3.25
N VAL A 225 -24.98 -0.21 2.09
CA VAL A 225 -25.39 -0.88 0.84
C VAL A 225 -24.29 -1.82 0.31
N GLN A 226 -23.05 -1.33 0.24
CA GLN A 226 -21.93 -2.12 -0.29
C GLN A 226 -21.59 -3.28 0.64
N GLU A 227 -21.55 -3.02 1.96
CA GLU A 227 -21.29 -4.04 2.97
C GLU A 227 -22.41 -5.08 3.05
N GLY A 228 -23.68 -4.64 2.98
CA GLY A 228 -24.84 -5.54 2.94
C GLY A 228 -24.85 -6.41 1.69
N LEU A 229 -24.53 -5.85 0.52
CA LEU A 229 -24.43 -6.60 -0.74
C LEU A 229 -23.28 -7.61 -0.71
N PHE A 230 -22.12 -7.22 -0.17
CA PHE A 230 -20.98 -8.11 -0.01
C PHE A 230 -21.32 -9.29 0.92
N ALA A 231 -21.96 -9.01 2.06
CA ALA A 231 -22.42 -10.04 2.99
C ALA A 231 -23.46 -10.97 2.35
N ALA A 232 -24.41 -10.42 1.59
CA ALA A 232 -25.38 -11.22 0.84
C ALA A 232 -24.69 -12.15 -0.16
N LEU A 233 -23.74 -11.64 -0.94
CA LEU A 233 -23.01 -12.42 -1.95
C LEU A 233 -22.17 -13.54 -1.30
N ALA A 234 -21.45 -13.24 -0.24
CA ALA A 234 -20.67 -14.24 0.51
C ALA A 234 -21.59 -15.33 1.08
N THR A 235 -22.72 -14.93 1.67
CA THR A 235 -23.71 -15.86 2.24
C THR A 235 -24.34 -16.73 1.16
N LEU A 236 -24.68 -16.16 0.00
CA LEU A 236 -25.26 -16.87 -1.14
C LEU A 236 -24.37 -18.06 -1.55
N ILE A 237 -23.07 -17.80 -1.69
CA ILE A 237 -22.09 -18.82 -2.10
C ILE A 237 -22.03 -19.93 -1.06
N ILE A 238 -21.84 -19.58 0.22
CA ILE A 238 -21.70 -20.54 1.31
C ILE A 238 -22.96 -21.41 1.46
N VAL A 239 -24.16 -20.81 1.40
CA VAL A 239 -25.43 -21.52 1.56
C VAL A 239 -25.71 -22.40 0.34
N ALA A 240 -25.45 -21.91 -0.88
CA ALA A 240 -25.63 -22.70 -2.09
C ALA A 240 -24.79 -23.98 -2.05
N GLU A 241 -23.50 -23.87 -1.70
CA GLU A 241 -22.62 -25.03 -1.56
C GLU A 241 -23.06 -25.97 -0.44
N SER A 242 -23.43 -25.43 0.71
CA SER A 242 -23.90 -26.22 1.86
C SER A 242 -25.15 -27.05 1.53
N VAL A 243 -26.11 -26.48 0.80
CA VAL A 243 -27.33 -27.17 0.37
C VAL A 243 -27.02 -28.27 -0.65
N VAL A 244 -26.10 -28.02 -1.59
CA VAL A 244 -25.66 -29.02 -2.58
C VAL A 244 -24.97 -30.20 -1.86
N LEU A 245 -24.09 -29.92 -0.91
CA LEU A 245 -23.41 -30.94 -0.10
C LEU A 245 -24.39 -31.77 0.74
N ALA A 246 -25.31 -31.12 1.45
CA ALA A 246 -26.30 -31.79 2.28
C ALA A 246 -27.23 -32.70 1.45
N ARG A 247 -27.68 -32.24 0.27
CA ARG A 247 -28.48 -33.07 -0.64
C ARG A 247 -27.69 -34.24 -1.21
N GLY A 248 -26.40 -34.05 -1.51
CA GLY A 248 -25.50 -35.12 -1.93
C GLY A 248 -25.29 -36.21 -0.87
N ALA A 249 -25.30 -35.85 0.41
CA ALA A 249 -25.20 -36.80 1.52
C ALA A 249 -26.50 -37.58 1.76
N ILE A 250 -27.67 -36.93 1.67
CA ILE A 250 -28.97 -37.56 1.90
C ILE A 250 -29.29 -38.61 0.82
N VAL A 251 -28.99 -38.34 -0.45
CA VAL A 251 -29.23 -39.30 -1.55
C VAL A 251 -28.37 -40.57 -1.40
N ARG A 252 -27.11 -40.45 -0.97
CA ARG A 252 -26.24 -41.62 -0.72
C ARG A 252 -26.76 -42.49 0.42
N ARG A 253 -27.31 -41.89 1.47
CA ARG A 253 -27.88 -42.61 2.62
C ARG A 253 -29.21 -43.31 2.31
N GLY A 254 -30.01 -42.75 1.40
CA GLY A 254 -31.28 -43.35 0.96
C GLY A 254 -31.12 -44.56 0.01
N GLY A 255 -30.05 -44.59 -0.79
CA GLY A 255 -29.78 -45.69 -1.73
C GLY A 255 -29.45 -47.03 -1.06
N LEU A 256 -28.81 -47.00 0.12
CA LEU A 256 -28.48 -48.21 0.89
C LEU A 256 -29.70 -48.91 1.52
N ARG A 257 -30.86 -48.27 1.61
CA ARG A 257 -32.09 -48.87 2.16
C ARG A 257 -33.01 -49.52 1.13
N ARG A 258 -32.69 -49.45 -0.17
CA ARG A 258 -33.52 -49.99 -1.26
C ARG A 258 -32.83 -51.11 -2.05
N GLY A 259 -31.92 -51.85 -1.41
CA GLY A 259 -31.24 -53.03 -1.95
C GLY A 259 -31.86 -54.37 -1.51
N GLY A 260 -33.13 -54.39 -1.13
CA GLY A 260 -33.89 -55.61 -0.81
C GLY A 260 -34.81 -56.02 -1.96
N ALA A 261 -34.29 -56.19 -3.17
CA ALA A 261 -35.02 -56.77 -4.29
C ALA A 261 -34.39 -58.13 -4.63
N LYS A 262 -35.19 -59.17 -4.42
CA LYS A 262 -34.94 -60.60 -4.60
C LYS A 262 -34.43 -60.90 -6.04
N PRO A 263 -33.39 -61.72 -6.25
CA PRO A 263 -33.01 -62.17 -7.58
C PRO A 263 -33.95 -63.31 -8.01
N ASP A 264 -34.68 -63.12 -9.10
CA ASP A 264 -35.34 -64.22 -9.82
C ASP A 264 -34.40 -64.76 -10.91
N PRO A 265 -34.00 -66.04 -10.85
CA PRO A 265 -33.28 -66.69 -11.93
C PRO A 265 -34.29 -67.38 -12.85
N ALA A 266 -34.42 -66.90 -14.09
CA ALA A 266 -34.70 -67.69 -15.30
C ALA A 266 -35.45 -66.85 -16.34
N LYS A 267 -34.76 -66.50 -17.43
CA LYS A 267 -35.14 -66.94 -18.78
C LYS A 267 -34.08 -66.50 -19.79
N GLN A 268 -33.30 -67.49 -20.22
CA GLN A 268 -32.63 -67.52 -21.51
C GLN A 268 -33.67 -67.47 -22.65
N ALA A 269 -33.37 -66.74 -23.72
CA ALA A 269 -33.35 -67.26 -25.11
C ALA A 269 -33.18 -66.12 -26.13
N SER A 270 -32.00 -66.03 -26.74
CA SER A 270 -31.79 -65.64 -28.15
C SER A 270 -32.18 -66.84 -29.05
N PRO A 271 -32.29 -66.81 -30.42
CA PRO A 271 -31.51 -65.98 -31.35
C PRO A 271 -32.12 -65.61 -32.76
N THR A 272 -31.29 -64.91 -33.57
CA THR A 272 -31.14 -64.97 -35.05
C THR A 272 -32.07 -64.12 -35.96
N PRO A 273 -31.73 -63.82 -37.25
CA PRO A 273 -30.67 -62.91 -37.76
C PRO A 273 -31.14 -61.92 -38.87
N ASP A 274 -30.21 -61.04 -39.25
CA ASP A 274 -30.12 -60.08 -40.38
C ASP A 274 -30.65 -60.54 -41.77
N PRO A 275 -30.99 -59.61 -42.72
CA PRO A 275 -29.95 -59.13 -43.65
C PRO A 275 -30.12 -57.72 -44.32
N LYS A 276 -28.97 -57.04 -44.57
CA LYS A 276 -28.47 -56.33 -45.81
C LYS A 276 -29.43 -55.38 -46.59
N LYS A 277 -29.11 -54.22 -47.21
CA LYS A 277 -27.94 -53.40 -47.68
C LYS A 277 -28.59 -52.23 -48.54
N PRO A 278 -27.94 -51.35 -49.36
CA PRO A 278 -26.70 -50.52 -49.31
C PRO A 278 -26.94 -48.98 -49.35
N GLU A 279 -25.84 -48.25 -49.15
CA GLU A 279 -25.51 -46.83 -49.43
C GLU A 279 -25.63 -46.42 -50.93
N PRO A 280 -25.61 -45.11 -51.31
CA PRO A 280 -24.31 -44.43 -51.56
C PRO A 280 -24.21 -42.88 -51.36
N VAL A 281 -23.04 -42.45 -50.85
CA VAL A 281 -22.05 -41.48 -51.41
C VAL A 281 -22.50 -40.13 -52.03
N ASP A 282 -22.05 -38.99 -51.46
CA ASP A 282 -21.02 -38.06 -52.00
C ASP A 282 -20.95 -36.75 -51.14
N SER A 283 -19.78 -36.39 -50.58
CA SER A 283 -18.86 -35.30 -51.01
C SER A 283 -19.42 -33.87 -50.86
N GLN A 284 -18.81 -32.83 -50.26
CA GLN A 284 -17.40 -32.45 -50.05
C GLN A 284 -17.31 -31.16 -49.14
N PRO A 285 -16.12 -30.57 -48.86
CA PRO A 285 -15.79 -29.82 -47.64
C PRO A 285 -15.82 -28.29 -47.77
N VAL A 286 -15.83 -27.55 -46.64
CA VAL A 286 -15.38 -26.15 -46.61
C VAL A 286 -14.57 -25.84 -45.34
N THR A 287 -13.39 -25.29 -45.61
CA THR A 287 -12.28 -24.79 -44.80
C THR A 287 -12.65 -23.71 -43.76
N PRO A 288 -11.90 -23.59 -42.64
CA PRO A 288 -12.08 -22.55 -41.65
C PRO A 288 -11.40 -21.23 -42.03
N THR A 289 -11.90 -20.10 -41.53
CA THR A 289 -11.17 -18.81 -41.54
C THR A 289 -11.34 -18.07 -40.21
N PRO A 290 -10.24 -17.64 -39.55
CA PRO A 290 -10.22 -16.82 -38.33
C PRO A 290 -10.27 -15.32 -38.69
N PRO A 291 -10.71 -14.41 -37.79
CA PRO A 291 -9.80 -13.71 -36.87
C PRO A 291 -10.52 -13.41 -35.51
N ALA A 292 -9.95 -12.82 -34.46
CA ALA A 292 -8.87 -11.87 -34.34
C ALA A 292 -8.20 -11.97 -32.96
N ARG A 293 -6.91 -11.72 -33.00
CA ARG A 293 -5.96 -11.54 -31.92
C ARG A 293 -6.19 -10.16 -31.30
N THR A 294 -6.40 -10.10 -29.99
CA THR A 294 -6.10 -8.91 -29.18
C THR A 294 -4.98 -9.27 -28.23
N ASP A 295 -3.81 -8.73 -28.54
CA ASP A 295 -2.67 -8.58 -27.64
C ASP A 295 -3.02 -7.62 -26.49
N THR A 296 -2.14 -7.58 -25.48
CA THR A 296 -2.08 -6.75 -24.25
C THR A 296 -2.83 -7.31 -23.02
N ALA A 297 -2.22 -7.48 -21.84
CA ALA A 297 -0.91 -7.08 -21.35
C ALA A 297 -0.40 -8.09 -20.31
N THR A 298 0.85 -8.51 -20.48
CA THR A 298 1.67 -9.20 -19.49
C THR A 298 1.84 -8.31 -18.27
N VAL A 299 1.37 -8.76 -17.12
CA VAL A 299 1.69 -8.17 -15.81
C VAL A 299 3.14 -8.54 -15.48
N PRO A 300 4.05 -7.59 -15.26
CA PRO A 300 5.36 -7.91 -14.70
C PRO A 300 5.20 -8.27 -13.22
N HIS A 301 5.62 -9.49 -12.92
CA HIS A 301 6.00 -9.94 -11.59
C HIS A 301 7.08 -8.98 -11.06
N VAL A 302 6.77 -8.15 -10.07
CA VAL A 302 7.79 -7.49 -9.26
C VAL A 302 7.98 -8.33 -8.01
N THR A 303 9.16 -8.92 -7.94
CA THR A 303 9.72 -9.63 -6.80
C THR A 303 9.80 -8.71 -5.58
N SER A 304 9.31 -9.25 -4.48
CA SER A 304 9.53 -8.80 -3.11
C SER A 304 10.98 -8.37 -2.90
N SER A 305 11.18 -7.07 -2.67
CA SER A 305 12.48 -6.49 -2.33
C SER A 305 12.65 -6.53 -0.81
N ALA A 306 13.83 -6.97 -0.39
CA ALA A 306 14.22 -7.27 0.97
C ALA A 306 13.98 -6.12 1.95
N SER A 307 13.53 -6.49 3.16
CA SER A 307 13.60 -5.68 4.36
C SER A 307 15.07 -5.35 4.67
N VAL A 308 15.48 -4.11 4.41
CA VAL A 308 16.74 -3.58 4.93
C VAL A 308 16.51 -3.22 6.40
N HIS A 309 17.11 -4.01 7.28
CA HIS A 309 17.18 -3.76 8.71
C HIS A 309 18.03 -2.49 8.93
N TYR A 310 17.41 -1.43 9.44
CA TYR A 310 18.07 -0.17 9.74
C TYR A 310 18.67 -0.26 11.14
N ASP A 311 20.00 -0.38 11.20
CA ASP A 311 20.77 -0.37 12.45
C ASP A 311 21.28 1.07 12.68
N PRO A 312 20.80 1.79 13.72
CA PRO A 312 21.14 3.20 13.93
C PRO A 312 22.57 3.46 14.40
N GLU A 313 23.42 2.45 14.63
CA GLU A 313 24.75 2.65 15.24
C GLU A 313 25.96 2.62 14.30
N THR A 314 25.82 2.48 12.97
CA THR A 314 27.01 2.38 12.07
C THR A 314 27.02 3.24 10.81
N THR A 315 26.15 4.25 10.67
CA THR A 315 26.24 5.19 9.54
C THR A 315 27.35 6.23 9.78
N VAL A 316 28.58 5.84 9.46
CA VAL A 316 29.70 6.77 9.28
C VAL A 316 29.50 7.48 7.95
N LEU A 317 29.09 8.75 7.98
CA LEU A 317 29.04 9.61 6.80
C LEU A 317 30.42 9.64 6.11
N PRO A 318 30.49 9.57 4.77
CA PRO A 318 31.76 9.70 4.07
C PRO A 318 32.36 11.07 4.36
N ARG A 319 33.57 11.09 4.95
CA ARG A 319 34.42 12.29 5.06
C ARG A 319 34.55 12.92 3.67
N GLN A 320 33.92 14.06 3.46
CA GLN A 320 34.21 14.88 2.30
C GLN A 320 35.65 15.38 2.41
N TRP A 321 36.47 15.03 1.42
CA TRP A 321 37.82 15.55 1.28
C TRP A 321 37.74 17.05 0.93
N PRO A 322 38.62 17.90 1.48
CA PRO A 322 38.66 19.30 1.10
C PRO A 322 39.02 19.43 -0.39
N VAL A 323 38.19 20.18 -1.12
CA VAL A 323 38.42 20.52 -2.53
C VAL A 323 39.66 21.40 -2.60
N ARG A 324 40.72 20.87 -3.23
CA ARG A 324 41.97 21.60 -3.48
C ARG A 324 41.68 22.79 -4.41
N ALA A 325 41.85 24.01 -3.91
CA ALA A 325 41.72 25.22 -4.71
C ALA A 325 42.69 25.20 -5.91
N ALA A 326 42.20 25.59 -7.09
CA ALA A 326 43.01 25.69 -8.31
C ALA A 326 44.05 26.82 -8.16
N PRO A 327 45.24 26.70 -8.80
CA PRO A 327 46.28 27.72 -8.68
C PRO A 327 45.85 29.04 -9.32
N VAL A 328 46.08 30.13 -8.58
CA VAL A 328 45.85 31.52 -9.01
C VAL A 328 46.75 31.85 -10.21
N PRO A 329 46.22 32.42 -11.32
CA PRO A 329 47.05 32.85 -12.44
C PRO A 329 47.94 34.04 -12.04
N LYS A 330 49.22 33.96 -12.41
CA LYS A 330 50.22 35.04 -12.19
C LYS A 330 49.79 36.31 -12.92
N SER A 331 49.70 37.42 -12.19
CA SER A 331 49.56 38.76 -12.79
C SER A 331 50.78 39.12 -13.63
N PRO A 332 50.62 39.74 -14.81
CA PRO A 332 51.73 40.27 -15.60
C PRO A 332 52.29 41.51 -14.91
N GLY A 333 53.62 41.53 -14.72
CA GLY A 333 54.34 42.64 -14.09
C GLY A 333 54.29 43.94 -14.90
N PRO A 334 54.68 45.08 -14.29
CA PRO A 334 54.60 46.39 -14.91
C PRO A 334 55.62 46.50 -16.05
N ARG A 335 55.17 47.03 -17.19
CA ARG A 335 56.06 47.50 -18.26
C ARG A 335 56.74 48.77 -17.77
N GLU A 336 58.06 48.73 -17.63
CA GLU A 336 58.90 49.92 -17.52
C GLU A 336 58.87 50.67 -18.86
N ASN A 337 58.72 51.99 -18.77
CA ASN A 337 58.96 52.96 -19.85
C ASN A 337 60.38 53.50 -19.73
#